data_AF-A0A5C8NWR9-F1
#
_entry.id   AF-A0A5C8NWR9-F1
#
_cell.length_a   1.000
_cell.length_b   1.000
_cell.length_c   1.000
_cell.angle_alpha   90.00
_cell.angle_beta   90.00
_cell.angle_gamma   90.00
#
_symmetry.space_group_name_H-M   'P 1'
#
loop_
_entity.id
_entity.type
_entity.pdbx_description
1 polymer ?
#
loop_
_entity_poly.entity_id
_entity_poly.type
_entity_poly.pdbx_seq_one_letter_code
_entity_poly.pdbx_strand_id
1 'polypeptide(L)'
;MKKLIIGIAGIMIAGLTFATIYNQQITQNPPPSEQPIAGQNHQELQKEPEQQVEQLQPIYVEDETIGYALQNNELHITFDKGENWLTVPVEKDKLFAGEYNGDKEELINNSFILTENRVALLYMDKLTEYENKIVVTYSLDQGTTWEHADVTKPYPAIRFRKVAFLNDTFGYVILSGDRTMSQELSSVFLTHDGGENWEETSQSGVTRLLSDGGFIDEKTGFLSYGTINPEEPDFHVTQDGGDTWTEAMIHIPEKYDKIFVTAEMPVKEGDHLALLVNQGPNGDYKGGKVKGKFISKDNGKTWSFLTEVKPDE
;
A
#
# COMPACT_ATOMS: atom_id res chain seq x y z
N MET A 1 10.22 59.14 20.82
CA MET A 1 9.82 57.73 20.99
C MET A 1 10.83 56.96 21.87
N LYS A 2 10.95 57.34 23.14
CA LYS A 2 11.81 56.65 24.15
C LYS A 2 11.13 56.50 25.53
N LYS A 3 9.84 56.82 25.64
CA LYS A 3 9.03 56.68 26.88
C LYS A 3 7.97 55.57 26.81
N LEU A 4 7.97 54.74 25.77
CA LEU A 4 7.04 53.60 25.63
C LEU A 4 7.70 52.22 25.82
N ILE A 5 9.05 52.15 25.97
CA ILE A 5 9.79 50.89 26.04
C ILE A 5 10.15 50.46 27.49
N ILE A 6 10.01 51.34 28.50
CA ILE A 6 10.24 50.97 29.92
C ILE A 6 8.96 50.46 30.62
N GLY A 7 7.78 50.65 30.01
CA GLY A 7 6.50 50.22 30.61
C GLY A 7 6.17 48.72 30.49
N ILE A 8 6.75 47.99 29.53
CA ILE A 8 6.36 46.58 29.28
C ILE A 8 7.31 45.59 29.99
N ALA A 9 8.54 46.00 30.28
CA ALA A 9 9.51 45.15 31.00
C ALA A 9 9.18 44.96 32.50
N GLY A 10 8.38 45.86 33.11
CA GLY A 10 8.00 45.76 34.53
C GLY A 10 6.86 44.79 34.85
N ILE A 11 6.02 44.42 33.88
CA ILE A 11 4.85 43.56 34.12
C ILE A 11 5.20 42.07 34.04
N MET A 12 6.19 41.67 33.22
CA MET A 12 6.58 40.26 33.10
C MET A 12 7.37 39.72 34.30
N ILE A 13 8.06 40.56 35.09
CA ILE A 13 8.83 40.09 36.26
C ILE A 13 7.94 39.90 37.50
N ALA A 14 6.82 40.64 37.62
CA ALA A 14 5.88 40.51 38.73
C ALA A 14 4.97 39.26 38.64
N GLY A 15 4.71 38.74 37.43
CA GLY A 15 3.90 37.53 37.24
C GLY A 15 4.63 36.24 37.62
N LEU A 16 5.95 36.19 37.43
CA LEU A 16 6.77 35.00 37.72
C LEU A 16 7.00 34.76 39.21
N THR A 17 6.90 35.77 40.07
CA THR A 17 7.04 35.61 41.53
C THR A 17 5.73 35.20 42.23
N PHE A 18 4.56 35.55 41.68
CA PHE A 18 3.26 35.14 42.23
C PHE A 18 2.92 33.67 41.95
N ALA A 19 3.29 33.14 40.78
CA ALA A 19 3.01 31.74 40.42
C ALA A 19 3.79 30.72 41.26
N THR A 20 5.02 31.04 41.67
CA THR A 20 5.85 30.18 42.52
C THR A 20 5.39 30.11 43.97
N ILE A 21 4.81 31.21 44.50
CA ILE A 21 4.32 31.25 45.89
C ILE A 21 2.99 30.50 46.03
N TYR A 22 2.12 30.52 45.01
CA TYR A 22 0.86 29.76 45.02
C TYR A 22 1.09 28.24 44.95
N ASN A 23 2.07 27.80 44.14
CA ASN A 23 2.38 26.37 43.99
C ASN A 23 3.06 25.75 45.22
N GLN A 24 3.74 26.54 46.07
CA GLN A 24 4.32 26.03 47.33
C GLN A 24 3.31 25.90 48.48
N GLN A 25 2.15 26.53 48.42
CA GLN A 25 1.12 26.44 49.48
C GLN A 25 0.21 25.21 49.38
N ILE A 26 0.13 24.54 48.23
CA ILE A 26 -0.75 23.36 48.05
C ILE A 26 -0.08 22.06 48.54
N THR A 27 1.25 22.01 48.68
CA THR A 27 1.98 20.77 49.02
C THR A 27 2.28 20.55 50.51
N GLN A 28 1.74 21.33 51.45
CA GLN A 28 2.05 21.16 52.88
C GLN A 28 0.86 21.29 53.86
N ASN A 29 -0.26 20.60 53.62
CA ASN A 29 -1.22 20.34 54.71
C ASN A 29 -1.61 18.84 54.77
N PRO A 30 -1.36 18.15 55.89
CA PRO A 30 -1.73 16.74 56.10
C PRO A 30 -3.25 16.56 56.34
N PRO A 31 -3.80 15.34 56.20
CA PRO A 31 -5.24 15.12 56.14
C PRO A 31 -5.90 15.26 57.52
N PRO A 32 -7.19 15.66 57.60
CA PRO A 32 -7.92 15.67 58.87
C PRO A 32 -8.34 14.26 59.30
N SER A 33 -8.28 14.02 60.61
CA SER A 33 -8.62 12.80 61.33
C SER A 33 -10.12 12.50 61.40
N GLU A 34 -10.46 11.20 61.38
CA GLU A 34 -11.83 10.68 61.53
C GLU A 34 -12.38 10.83 62.96
N GLN A 35 -13.64 11.25 63.08
CA GLN A 35 -14.52 10.96 64.23
C GLN A 35 -15.93 10.55 63.73
N PRO A 36 -16.65 9.66 64.45
CA PRO A 36 -17.71 8.83 63.85
C PRO A 36 -19.11 9.39 64.12
N ILE A 37 -19.94 9.54 63.07
CA ILE A 37 -21.40 9.69 63.21
C ILE A 37 -22.11 8.86 62.14
N ALA A 38 -23.04 8.03 62.62
CA ALA A 38 -23.82 7.04 61.89
C ALA A 38 -24.69 7.63 60.77
N GLY A 39 -24.80 6.90 59.66
CA GLY A 39 -25.74 7.24 58.58
C GLY A 39 -25.65 6.34 57.34
N GLN A 40 -26.33 5.19 57.42
CA GLN A 40 -26.99 4.46 56.32
C GLN A 40 -26.18 4.02 55.07
N ASN A 41 -26.04 2.69 54.98
CA ASN A 41 -25.73 1.90 53.79
C ASN A 41 -26.31 2.46 52.47
N HIS A 42 -25.43 2.73 51.52
CA HIS A 42 -25.60 2.33 50.12
C HIS A 42 -24.21 2.08 49.52
N GLN A 43 -23.76 0.82 49.53
CA GLN A 43 -22.67 0.37 48.67
C GLN A 43 -23.25 0.22 47.26
N GLU A 44 -23.12 1.24 46.42
CA GLU A 44 -23.03 1.00 44.98
C GLU A 44 -21.60 0.53 44.70
N LEU A 45 -21.44 -0.76 44.38
CA LEU A 45 -20.23 -1.22 43.70
C LEU A 45 -20.14 -0.43 42.38
N GLN A 46 -19.23 0.53 42.30
CA GLN A 46 -18.78 1.06 41.02
C GLN A 46 -18.14 -0.12 40.27
N LYS A 47 -18.88 -0.68 39.31
CA LYS A 47 -18.28 -1.48 38.25
C LYS A 47 -17.29 -0.57 37.53
N GLU A 48 -16.03 -0.97 37.52
CA GLU A 48 -15.03 -0.48 36.59
C GLU A 48 -15.63 -0.53 35.17
N PRO A 49 -15.44 0.47 34.30
CA PRO A 49 -16.02 0.43 32.97
C PRO A 49 -15.47 -0.81 32.26
N GLU A 50 -16.33 -1.77 31.96
CA GLU A 50 -16.00 -2.86 31.05
C GLU A 50 -15.50 -2.19 29.76
N GLN A 51 -14.18 -2.28 29.48
CA GLN A 51 -13.64 -1.95 28.18
C GLN A 51 -14.43 -2.79 27.17
N GLN A 52 -15.26 -2.14 26.36
CA GLN A 52 -15.87 -2.79 25.23
C GLN A 52 -14.71 -3.30 24.37
N VAL A 53 -14.53 -4.61 24.31
CA VAL A 53 -13.62 -5.23 23.35
C VAL A 53 -14.20 -4.87 22.00
N GLU A 54 -13.58 -3.90 21.32
CA GLU A 54 -13.99 -3.50 19.99
C GLU A 54 -13.84 -4.72 19.08
N GLN A 55 -14.98 -5.22 18.58
CA GLN A 55 -14.99 -6.44 17.79
C GLN A 55 -14.32 -6.15 16.44
N LEU A 56 -13.40 -7.04 16.05
CA LEU A 56 -12.71 -6.91 14.77
C LEU A 56 -13.71 -7.01 13.60
N GLN A 57 -13.61 -6.10 12.63
CA GLN A 57 -14.42 -6.08 11.42
C GLN A 57 -13.61 -6.64 10.24
N PRO A 58 -13.88 -7.88 9.80
CA PRO A 58 -13.12 -8.51 8.73
C PRO A 58 -13.43 -7.91 7.36
N ILE A 59 -12.37 -7.66 6.60
CA ILE A 59 -12.39 -7.53 5.15
C ILE A 59 -11.89 -8.86 4.60
N TYR A 60 -12.76 -9.59 3.90
CA TYR A 60 -12.42 -10.89 3.34
C TYR A 60 -11.81 -10.76 1.95
N VAL A 61 -10.87 -11.65 1.65
CA VAL A 61 -10.36 -11.87 0.29
C VAL A 61 -11.22 -12.95 -0.42
N GLU A 62 -10.94 -13.18 -1.70
CA GLU A 62 -11.74 -13.94 -2.69
C GLU A 62 -12.61 -15.10 -2.18
N ASP A 63 -12.08 -15.98 -1.32
CA ASP A 63 -12.77 -17.19 -0.85
C ASP A 63 -13.66 -17.01 0.39
N GLU A 64 -13.75 -15.79 0.93
CA GLU A 64 -14.47 -15.43 2.14
C GLU A 64 -14.09 -16.24 3.39
N THR A 65 -12.97 -16.96 3.37
CA THR A 65 -12.42 -17.70 4.52
C THR A 65 -11.28 -16.94 5.17
N ILE A 66 -10.41 -16.39 4.33
CA ILE A 66 -9.27 -15.59 4.75
C ILE A 66 -9.67 -14.12 4.73
N GLY A 67 -9.30 -13.39 5.76
CA GLY A 67 -9.58 -11.96 5.85
C GLY A 67 -8.60 -11.24 6.75
N TYR A 68 -8.70 -9.92 6.76
CA TYR A 68 -7.91 -9.07 7.63
C TYR A 68 -8.76 -7.98 8.27
N ALA A 69 -8.24 -7.38 9.34
CA ALA A 69 -8.81 -6.21 9.99
C ALA A 69 -7.69 -5.23 10.35
N LEU A 70 -7.89 -3.95 10.06
CA LEU A 70 -6.95 -2.86 10.35
C LEU A 70 -7.50 -1.95 11.45
N GLN A 71 -7.52 -2.44 12.69
CA GLN A 71 -8.07 -1.72 13.84
C GLN A 71 -7.03 -1.58 14.94
N ASN A 72 -7.21 -0.61 15.85
CA ASN A 72 -6.32 -0.39 16.99
C ASN A 72 -4.84 -0.16 16.61
N ASN A 73 -4.57 0.38 15.41
CA ASN A 73 -3.23 0.59 14.85
C ASN A 73 -2.45 -0.71 14.57
N GLU A 74 -3.15 -1.84 14.51
CA GLU A 74 -2.59 -3.16 14.22
C GLU A 74 -3.27 -3.75 12.98
N LEU A 75 -2.57 -4.67 12.33
CA LEU A 75 -3.12 -5.51 11.29
C LEU A 75 -3.36 -6.90 11.88
N HIS A 76 -4.58 -7.39 11.79
CA HIS A 76 -4.94 -8.75 12.17
C HIS A 76 -5.35 -9.55 10.93
N ILE A 77 -5.02 -10.84 10.92
CA ILE A 77 -5.43 -11.78 9.87
C ILE A 77 -6.23 -12.91 10.50
N THR A 78 -7.23 -13.41 9.77
CA THR A 78 -7.97 -14.62 10.10
C THR A 78 -7.90 -15.58 8.91
N PHE A 79 -7.85 -16.88 9.20
CA PHE A 79 -7.94 -17.97 8.22
C PHE A 79 -9.23 -18.80 8.38
N ASP A 80 -10.09 -18.42 9.32
CA ASP A 80 -11.26 -19.18 9.76
C ASP A 80 -12.48 -18.29 9.95
N LYS A 81 -12.69 -17.35 9.02
CA LYS A 81 -13.86 -16.46 9.00
C LYS A 81 -14.01 -15.57 10.24
N GLY A 82 -12.91 -15.24 10.90
CA GLY A 82 -12.89 -14.36 12.07
C GLY A 82 -13.17 -15.08 13.39
N GLU A 83 -13.13 -16.42 13.41
CA GLU A 83 -13.19 -17.19 14.65
C GLU A 83 -11.90 -16.98 15.48
N ASN A 84 -10.74 -16.99 14.81
CA ASN A 84 -9.45 -16.69 15.39
C ASN A 84 -8.73 -15.60 14.59
N TRP A 85 -7.95 -14.81 15.33
CA TRP A 85 -7.20 -13.68 14.80
C TRP A 85 -5.75 -13.75 15.25
N LEU A 86 -4.85 -13.55 14.30
CA LEU A 86 -3.42 -13.37 14.56
C LEU A 86 -3.06 -11.90 14.33
N THR A 87 -2.20 -11.35 15.18
CA THR A 87 -1.64 -10.02 14.97
C THR A 87 -0.39 -10.14 14.09
N VAL A 88 -0.37 -9.37 12.99
CA VAL A 88 0.79 -9.29 12.10
C VAL A 88 1.87 -8.41 12.77
N PRO A 89 3.15 -8.84 12.77
CA PRO A 89 4.25 -8.08 13.38
C PRO A 89 4.74 -6.92 12.51
N VAL A 90 3.82 -6.12 11.96
CA VAL A 90 4.13 -4.92 11.15
C VAL A 90 3.25 -3.76 11.61
N GLU A 91 3.89 -2.64 11.95
CA GLU A 91 3.19 -1.41 12.33
C GLU A 91 2.34 -0.87 11.18
N LYS A 92 1.08 -0.48 11.46
CA LYS A 92 0.13 0.02 10.47
C LYS A 92 0.73 1.15 9.61
N ASP A 93 1.43 2.10 10.23
CA ASP A 93 1.99 3.26 9.52
C ASP A 93 2.99 2.88 8.41
N LYS A 94 3.72 1.77 8.57
CA LYS A 94 4.71 1.30 7.57
C LYS A 94 4.01 0.81 6.31
N LEU A 95 2.87 0.13 6.45
CA LEU A 95 2.07 -0.39 5.33
C LEU A 95 1.66 0.74 4.36
N PHE A 96 1.42 1.94 4.91
CA PHE A 96 1.00 3.12 4.15
C PHE A 96 2.11 4.16 3.92
N ALA A 97 3.35 3.88 4.33
CA ALA A 97 4.46 4.81 4.19
C ALA A 97 4.80 5.06 2.71
N GLY A 98 5.22 6.28 2.38
CA GLY A 98 5.49 6.74 1.01
C GLY A 98 4.65 7.97 0.68
N GLU A 99 4.24 8.09 -0.57
CA GLU A 99 3.36 9.15 -1.07
C GLU A 99 1.90 8.69 -1.19
N TYR A 100 1.51 7.63 -0.46
CA TYR A 100 0.13 7.15 -0.45
C TYR A 100 -0.81 8.15 0.23
N ASN A 101 -1.89 8.51 -0.46
CA ASN A 101 -2.87 9.51 -0.03
C ASN A 101 -4.31 8.97 -0.03
N GLY A 102 -4.48 7.66 -0.17
CA GLY A 102 -5.78 6.99 -0.13
C GLY A 102 -6.26 6.66 1.27
N ASP A 103 -7.31 5.83 1.34
CA ASP A 103 -7.89 5.35 2.58
C ASP A 103 -6.92 4.42 3.34
N LYS A 104 -6.88 4.54 4.66
CA LYS A 104 -5.98 3.74 5.53
C LYS A 104 -6.72 2.77 6.44
N GLU A 105 -8.00 2.53 6.16
CA GLU A 105 -8.80 1.49 6.80
C GLU A 105 -8.70 0.16 6.02
N GLU A 106 -8.30 0.21 4.76
CA GLU A 106 -8.03 -0.96 3.92
C GLU A 106 -6.55 -1.06 3.52
N LEU A 107 -6.03 -2.28 3.32
CA LEU A 107 -4.68 -2.46 2.80
C LEU A 107 -4.59 -1.92 1.38
N ILE A 108 -3.43 -1.39 0.99
CA ILE A 108 -3.21 -0.91 -0.37
C ILE A 108 -3.33 -2.10 -1.32
N ASN A 109 -4.24 -2.00 -2.31
CA ASN A 109 -4.37 -3.03 -3.34
C ASN A 109 -3.02 -3.37 -3.96
N ASN A 110 -2.83 -4.67 -4.23
CA ASN A 110 -1.59 -5.25 -4.75
C ASN A 110 -0.37 -5.18 -3.81
N SER A 111 -0.46 -4.59 -2.62
CA SER A 111 0.66 -4.55 -1.66
C SER A 111 0.72 -5.75 -0.72
N PHE A 112 -0.13 -6.75 -0.92
CA PHE A 112 -0.22 -7.91 -0.04
C PHE A 112 -0.66 -9.17 -0.79
N ILE A 113 -0.37 -10.32 -0.19
CA ILE A 113 -0.87 -11.64 -0.56
C ILE A 113 -1.45 -12.26 0.71
N LEU A 114 -2.67 -12.77 0.63
CA LEU A 114 -3.33 -13.49 1.71
C LEU A 114 -3.91 -14.78 1.14
N THR A 115 -3.22 -15.88 1.42
CA THR A 115 -3.61 -17.25 1.04
C THR A 115 -3.27 -18.20 2.20
N GLU A 116 -3.84 -19.40 2.22
CA GLU A 116 -3.52 -20.40 3.26
C GLU A 116 -2.03 -20.74 3.33
N ASN A 117 -1.34 -20.73 2.18
CA ASN A 117 0.06 -21.15 2.05
C ASN A 117 1.04 -19.99 2.12
N ARG A 118 0.58 -18.74 1.96
CA ARG A 118 1.44 -17.56 1.93
C ARG A 118 0.67 -16.32 2.36
N VAL A 119 1.22 -15.67 3.39
CA VAL A 119 0.97 -14.27 3.69
C VAL A 119 2.21 -13.48 3.28
N ALA A 120 2.05 -12.39 2.55
CA ALA A 120 3.15 -11.48 2.24
C ALA A 120 2.66 -10.02 2.27
N LEU A 121 3.44 -9.12 2.85
CA LEU A 121 3.15 -7.70 2.95
C LEU A 121 4.33 -6.88 2.44
N LEU A 122 4.09 -6.07 1.41
CA LEU A 122 5.06 -5.16 0.81
C LEU A 122 4.89 -3.75 1.38
N TYR A 123 5.92 -3.25 2.05
CA TYR A 123 5.88 -1.94 2.67
C TYR A 123 7.22 -1.22 2.66
N MET A 124 7.19 0.06 3.02
CA MET A 124 8.38 0.89 3.15
C MET A 124 8.71 1.06 4.63
N ASP A 125 9.97 0.85 4.99
CA ASP A 125 10.48 1.05 6.35
C ASP A 125 11.65 2.05 6.33
N LYS A 126 11.96 2.61 7.50
CA LYS A 126 13.13 3.47 7.66
C LYS A 126 14.40 2.62 7.64
N LEU A 127 15.36 3.01 6.80
CA LEU A 127 16.73 2.50 6.83
C LEU A 127 17.60 3.38 7.74
N THR A 128 17.49 4.70 7.58
CA THR A 128 18.12 5.72 8.43
C THR A 128 17.11 6.85 8.70
N GLU A 129 17.55 7.97 9.29
CA GLU A 129 16.71 9.16 9.45
C GLU A 129 16.27 9.77 8.10
N TYR A 130 17.06 9.57 7.03
CA TYR A 130 16.85 10.21 5.73
C TYR A 130 16.63 9.22 4.58
N GLU A 131 16.86 7.93 4.81
CA GLU A 131 16.76 6.89 3.80
C GLU A 131 15.71 5.86 4.20
N ASN A 132 14.99 5.36 3.20
CA ASN A 132 14.02 4.30 3.35
C ASN A 132 14.52 3.02 2.68
N LYS A 133 13.90 1.91 3.03
CA LYS A 133 14.06 0.61 2.37
C LYS A 133 12.69 0.02 2.06
N ILE A 134 12.66 -0.90 1.11
CA ILE A 134 11.46 -1.66 0.76
C ILE A 134 11.60 -3.06 1.34
N VAL A 135 10.57 -3.50 2.05
CA VAL A 135 10.58 -4.75 2.80
C VAL A 135 9.37 -5.58 2.38
N VAL A 136 9.60 -6.88 2.20
CA VAL A 136 8.53 -7.87 2.21
C VAL A 136 8.63 -8.64 3.52
N THR A 137 7.53 -8.64 4.28
CA THR A 137 7.35 -9.52 5.44
C THR A 137 6.40 -10.62 5.06
N TYR A 138 6.76 -11.87 5.31
CA TYR A 138 5.96 -13.01 4.89
C TYR A 138 5.91 -14.12 5.93
N SER A 139 4.91 -14.98 5.78
CA SER A 139 4.73 -16.22 6.53
C SER A 139 4.24 -17.30 5.57
N LEU A 140 4.76 -18.51 5.75
CA LEU A 140 4.40 -19.70 4.98
C LEU A 140 3.66 -20.76 5.82
N ASP A 141 3.32 -20.42 7.07
CA ASP A 141 2.75 -21.32 8.07
C ASP A 141 1.58 -20.65 8.83
N GLN A 142 0.75 -19.92 8.09
CA GLN A 142 -0.45 -19.23 8.58
C GLN A 142 -0.16 -18.27 9.74
N GLY A 143 0.97 -17.57 9.69
CA GLY A 143 1.37 -16.56 10.67
C GLY A 143 1.96 -17.12 11.96
N THR A 144 2.30 -18.42 12.00
CA THR A 144 2.98 -19.04 13.15
C THR A 144 4.42 -18.54 13.26
N THR A 145 5.11 -18.41 12.14
CA THR A 145 6.43 -17.78 12.01
C THR A 145 6.42 -16.71 10.93
N TRP A 146 7.34 -15.75 11.07
CA TRP A 146 7.45 -14.59 10.18
C TRP A 146 8.90 -14.37 9.78
N GLU A 147 9.09 -14.10 8.50
CA GLU A 147 10.37 -13.77 7.88
C GLU A 147 10.28 -12.40 7.22
N HIS A 148 11.44 -11.77 7.02
CA HIS A 148 11.56 -10.44 6.46
C HIS A 148 12.72 -10.38 5.48
N ALA A 149 12.47 -9.85 4.28
CA ALA A 149 13.48 -9.62 3.26
C ALA A 149 13.50 -8.14 2.86
N ASP A 150 14.70 -7.56 2.80
CA ASP A 150 14.89 -6.26 2.15
C ASP A 150 14.83 -6.49 0.62
N VAL A 151 13.80 -5.95 -0.04
CA VAL A 151 13.72 -5.98 -1.52
C VAL A 151 14.79 -5.08 -2.11
N THR A 152 14.94 -3.88 -1.55
CA THR A 152 15.95 -2.90 -1.99
C THR A 152 16.23 -1.85 -0.93
N LYS A 153 17.44 -1.29 -0.97
CA LYS A 153 17.97 -0.29 -0.03
C LYS A 153 19.10 0.55 -0.67
N PRO A 154 19.08 1.88 -0.55
CA PRO A 154 17.93 2.71 -0.18
C PRO A 154 16.88 2.76 -1.31
N TYR A 155 15.65 3.16 -1.01
CA TYR A 155 14.63 3.46 -2.03
C TYR A 155 13.92 4.79 -1.74
N PRO A 156 13.61 5.59 -2.78
CA PRO A 156 12.85 6.82 -2.65
C PRO A 156 11.40 6.59 -2.19
N ALA A 157 10.65 7.67 -1.94
CA ALA A 157 9.25 7.55 -1.57
C ALA A 157 8.43 6.88 -2.69
N ILE A 158 7.65 5.86 -2.31
CA ILE A 158 6.86 5.05 -3.24
C ILE A 158 5.45 5.61 -3.46
N ARG A 159 5.00 5.56 -4.71
CA ARG A 159 3.65 5.93 -5.17
C ARG A 159 2.85 4.75 -5.71
N PHE A 160 3.52 3.82 -6.37
CA PHE A 160 2.96 2.54 -6.82
C PHE A 160 3.75 1.41 -6.19
N ARG A 161 3.06 0.33 -5.81
CA ARG A 161 3.67 -0.90 -5.33
C ARG A 161 2.81 -2.10 -5.69
N LYS A 162 3.44 -3.21 -6.04
CA LYS A 162 2.80 -4.48 -6.29
C LYS A 162 3.73 -5.61 -5.89
N VAL A 163 3.19 -6.63 -5.22
CA VAL A 163 3.86 -7.90 -4.94
C VAL A 163 2.97 -9.04 -5.42
N ALA A 164 3.57 -10.04 -6.07
CA ALA A 164 2.88 -11.29 -6.39
C ALA A 164 3.87 -12.45 -6.49
N PHE A 165 3.35 -13.67 -6.34
CA PHE A 165 4.06 -14.92 -6.56
C PHE A 165 3.29 -15.75 -7.58
N LEU A 166 3.96 -16.24 -8.62
CA LEU A 166 3.34 -17.13 -9.61
C LEU A 166 3.38 -18.59 -9.14
N ASN A 167 4.34 -18.91 -8.27
CA ASN A 167 4.52 -20.21 -7.64
C ASN A 167 5.30 -20.03 -6.33
N ASP A 168 5.66 -21.13 -5.67
CA ASP A 168 6.30 -21.09 -4.35
C ASP A 168 7.69 -20.44 -4.35
N THR A 169 8.37 -20.37 -5.50
CA THR A 169 9.73 -19.87 -5.63
C THR A 169 9.82 -18.55 -6.39
N PHE A 170 9.04 -18.38 -7.47
CA PHE A 170 9.10 -17.22 -8.33
C PHE A 170 8.05 -16.18 -7.95
N GLY A 171 8.53 -14.97 -7.69
CA GLY A 171 7.71 -13.80 -7.41
C GLY A 171 8.35 -12.52 -7.90
N TYR A 172 7.57 -11.45 -7.86
CA TYR A 172 8.01 -10.13 -8.31
C TYR A 172 7.49 -9.02 -7.39
N VAL A 173 8.28 -7.96 -7.31
CA VAL A 173 7.91 -6.68 -6.72
C VAL A 173 8.08 -5.59 -7.79
N ILE A 174 7.06 -4.77 -7.97
CA ILE A 174 7.08 -3.66 -8.94
C ILE A 174 6.77 -2.37 -8.20
N LEU A 175 7.61 -1.35 -8.39
CA LEU A 175 7.54 -0.08 -7.68
C LEU A 175 7.56 1.10 -8.65
N SER A 176 6.87 2.19 -8.31
CA SER A 176 7.08 3.50 -8.91
C SER A 176 7.23 4.56 -7.82
N GLY A 177 8.13 5.52 -8.00
CA GLY A 177 8.38 6.59 -7.03
C GLY A 177 9.35 7.65 -7.54
N ASP A 178 9.95 8.39 -6.61
CA ASP A 178 10.95 9.45 -6.90
C ASP A 178 10.45 10.55 -7.84
N ARG A 179 9.28 11.13 -7.54
CA ARG A 179 8.68 12.10 -8.43
C ARG A 179 9.47 13.41 -8.46
N THR A 180 10.18 13.64 -9.56
CA THR A 180 10.97 14.87 -9.79
C THR A 180 10.68 15.43 -11.17
N MET A 181 10.28 16.71 -11.25
CA MET A 181 10.05 17.42 -12.53
C MET A 181 9.14 16.66 -13.51
N SER A 182 8.07 16.03 -13.00
CA SER A 182 7.11 15.19 -13.75
C SER A 182 7.67 13.87 -14.30
N GLN A 183 8.83 13.43 -13.81
CA GLN A 183 9.39 12.11 -14.04
C GLN A 183 9.24 11.25 -12.78
N GLU A 184 9.14 9.94 -12.98
CA GLU A 184 9.17 8.94 -11.91
C GLU A 184 10.03 7.75 -12.29
N LEU A 185 10.70 7.17 -11.30
CA LEU A 185 11.43 5.93 -11.42
C LEU A 185 10.45 4.76 -11.36
N SER A 186 10.57 3.80 -12.28
CA SER A 186 9.98 2.47 -12.16
C SER A 186 11.06 1.41 -11.97
N SER A 187 10.91 0.56 -10.97
CA SER A 187 11.82 -0.56 -10.70
C SER A 187 11.04 -1.88 -10.58
N VAL A 188 11.67 -2.96 -11.04
CA VAL A 188 11.14 -4.32 -10.97
C VAL A 188 12.19 -5.18 -10.28
N PHE A 189 11.74 -5.98 -9.32
CA PHE A 189 12.56 -6.91 -8.56
C PHE A 189 11.98 -8.31 -8.68
N LEU A 190 12.84 -9.30 -8.91
CA LEU A 190 12.45 -10.70 -9.01
C LEU A 190 13.05 -11.51 -7.88
N THR A 191 12.31 -12.52 -7.43
CA THR A 191 12.82 -13.57 -6.54
C THR A 191 12.66 -14.92 -7.23
N HIS A 192 13.62 -15.81 -7.00
CA HIS A 192 13.61 -17.20 -7.48
C HIS A 192 13.72 -18.20 -6.33
N ASP A 193 13.64 -17.74 -5.08
CA ASP A 193 13.81 -18.53 -3.85
C ASP A 193 12.69 -18.27 -2.83
N GLY A 194 11.50 -17.87 -3.31
CA GLY A 194 10.32 -17.76 -2.45
C GLY A 194 10.24 -16.46 -1.67
N GLY A 195 11.09 -15.47 -1.99
CA GLY A 195 11.10 -14.15 -1.37
C GLY A 195 12.24 -13.91 -0.38
N GLU A 196 13.17 -14.87 -0.24
CA GLU A 196 14.35 -14.74 0.62
C GLU A 196 15.32 -13.69 0.04
N ASN A 197 15.55 -13.73 -1.27
CA ASN A 197 16.40 -12.78 -2.00
C ASN A 197 15.67 -12.15 -3.19
N TRP A 198 16.02 -10.90 -3.48
CA TRP A 198 15.43 -10.09 -4.53
C TRP A 198 16.52 -9.44 -5.39
N GLU A 199 16.36 -9.52 -6.72
CA GLU A 199 17.29 -8.95 -7.70
C GLU A 199 16.56 -7.95 -8.59
N GLU A 200 17.14 -6.76 -8.78
CA GLU A 200 16.57 -5.73 -9.67
C GLU A 200 16.82 -6.10 -11.13
N THR A 201 15.80 -5.90 -11.98
CA THR A 201 15.92 -6.08 -13.42
C THR A 201 16.53 -4.85 -14.10
N SER A 202 16.78 -4.92 -15.41
CA SER A 202 17.06 -3.71 -16.18
C SER A 202 15.88 -2.74 -16.13
N GLN A 203 16.17 -1.44 -16.24
CA GLN A 203 15.14 -0.41 -16.38
C GLN A 203 14.58 -0.40 -17.81
N SER A 204 13.28 -0.10 -17.95
CA SER A 204 12.66 0.11 -19.27
C SER A 204 13.11 1.39 -19.97
N GLY A 205 13.66 2.34 -19.21
CA GLY A 205 13.97 3.69 -19.68
C GLY A 205 12.77 4.65 -19.70
N VAL A 206 11.56 4.18 -19.36
CA VAL A 206 10.38 5.02 -19.20
C VAL A 206 10.38 5.66 -17.82
N THR A 207 10.22 6.98 -17.77
CA THR A 207 10.26 7.76 -16.53
C THR A 207 8.88 8.31 -16.14
N ARG A 208 7.91 7.41 -15.91
CA ARG A 208 6.51 7.75 -15.62
C ARG A 208 5.94 6.82 -14.54
N LEU A 209 4.84 7.27 -13.94
CA LEU A 209 4.07 6.45 -12.99
C LEU A 209 3.51 5.21 -13.70
N LEU A 210 3.70 4.04 -13.08
CA LEU A 210 3.05 2.81 -13.52
C LEU A 210 1.55 2.84 -13.26
N SER A 211 0.75 2.39 -14.23
CA SER A 211 -0.65 2.06 -14.04
C SER A 211 -0.81 0.63 -13.53
N ASP A 212 -0.01 -0.31 -14.04
CA ASP A 212 0.06 -1.70 -13.56
C ASP A 212 1.35 -2.38 -14.08
N GLY A 213 1.65 -3.57 -13.56
CA GLY A 213 2.74 -4.42 -14.04
C GLY A 213 2.63 -5.85 -13.50
N GLY A 214 3.34 -6.80 -14.12
CA GLY A 214 3.33 -8.18 -13.66
C GLY A 214 3.98 -9.17 -14.61
N PHE A 215 4.12 -10.41 -14.14
CA PHE A 215 4.69 -11.51 -14.89
C PHE A 215 3.65 -12.62 -15.07
N ILE A 216 3.67 -13.25 -16.24
CA ILE A 216 2.81 -14.41 -16.55
C ILE A 216 3.57 -15.74 -16.49
N ASP A 217 4.90 -15.67 -16.55
CA ASP A 217 5.85 -16.74 -16.32
C ASP A 217 7.20 -16.13 -15.90
N GLU A 218 8.21 -16.96 -15.64
CA GLU A 218 9.53 -16.53 -15.15
C GLU A 218 10.32 -15.64 -16.12
N LYS A 219 9.91 -15.55 -17.39
CA LYS A 219 10.62 -14.81 -18.44
C LYS A 219 9.81 -13.67 -19.03
N THR A 220 8.48 -13.80 -19.03
CA THR A 220 7.57 -12.89 -19.71
C THR A 220 6.86 -11.99 -18.70
N GLY A 221 7.22 -10.71 -18.75
CA GLY A 221 6.68 -9.68 -17.87
C GLY A 221 6.25 -8.44 -18.63
N PHE A 222 5.39 -7.64 -18.01
CA PHE A 222 4.75 -6.48 -18.60
C PHE A 222 4.76 -5.29 -17.65
N LEU A 223 4.91 -4.09 -18.21
CA LEU A 223 4.77 -2.82 -17.50
C LEU A 223 3.83 -1.93 -18.31
N SER A 224 2.79 -1.40 -17.66
CA SER A 224 1.93 -0.37 -18.22
C SER A 224 2.16 0.94 -17.49
N TYR A 225 2.34 2.00 -18.26
CA TYR A 225 2.56 3.35 -17.74
C TYR A 225 1.30 4.20 -17.90
N GLY A 226 1.00 4.97 -16.85
CA GLY A 226 -0.10 5.92 -16.82
C GLY A 226 0.37 7.35 -17.08
N THR A 227 -0.47 8.14 -17.76
CA THR A 227 -0.32 9.59 -17.81
C THR A 227 -1.66 10.29 -17.66
N ILE A 228 -1.64 11.61 -17.49
CA ILE A 228 -2.86 12.41 -17.25
C ILE A 228 -3.75 12.43 -18.50
N ASN A 229 -3.14 12.50 -19.68
CA ASN A 229 -3.83 12.55 -20.98
C ASN A 229 -3.21 11.53 -21.94
N PRO A 230 -3.43 10.23 -21.74
CA PRO A 230 -2.89 9.21 -22.61
C PRO A 230 -3.63 9.24 -23.96
N GLU A 231 -2.87 9.21 -25.06
CA GLU A 231 -3.43 9.12 -26.42
C GLU A 231 -3.33 7.69 -26.97
N GLU A 232 -2.42 6.88 -26.42
CA GLU A 232 -2.24 5.47 -26.73
C GLU A 232 -1.67 4.76 -25.47
N PRO A 233 -1.77 3.42 -25.38
CA PRO A 233 -1.20 2.69 -24.26
C PRO A 233 0.33 2.69 -24.32
N ASP A 234 0.96 3.15 -23.23
CA ASP A 234 2.40 2.98 -23.02
C ASP A 234 2.61 1.62 -22.31
N PHE A 235 2.99 0.61 -23.09
CA PHE A 235 3.03 -0.78 -22.67
C PHE A 235 4.32 -1.45 -23.10
N HIS A 236 5.02 -2.04 -22.14
CA HIS A 236 6.35 -2.63 -22.34
C HIS A 236 6.34 -4.10 -21.95
N VAL A 237 7.14 -4.90 -22.64
CA VAL A 237 7.27 -6.34 -22.46
C VAL A 237 8.76 -6.74 -22.33
N THR A 238 9.02 -7.68 -21.43
CA THR A 238 10.24 -8.48 -21.39
C THR A 238 9.92 -9.94 -21.75
N GLN A 239 10.86 -10.64 -22.38
CA GLN A 239 10.78 -12.09 -22.66
C GLN A 239 12.04 -12.84 -22.21
N ASP A 240 12.89 -12.16 -21.46
CA ASP A 240 14.19 -12.62 -20.97
C ASP A 240 14.35 -12.39 -19.46
N GLY A 241 13.23 -12.34 -18.71
CA GLY A 241 13.27 -12.22 -17.25
C GLY A 241 13.65 -10.82 -16.76
N GLY A 242 13.37 -9.79 -17.56
CA GLY A 242 13.68 -8.40 -17.22
C GLY A 242 15.10 -7.95 -17.58
N ASP A 243 15.91 -8.80 -18.24
CA ASP A 243 17.21 -8.40 -18.77
C ASP A 243 17.04 -7.26 -19.80
N THR A 244 16.01 -7.34 -20.64
CA THR A 244 15.62 -6.27 -21.57
C THR A 244 14.11 -6.02 -21.55
N TRP A 245 13.75 -4.75 -21.69
CA TRP A 245 12.37 -4.27 -21.82
C TRP A 245 12.21 -3.56 -23.14
N THR A 246 11.13 -3.86 -23.86
CA THR A 246 10.83 -3.27 -25.18
C THR A 246 9.37 -2.86 -25.24
N GLU A 247 9.08 -1.77 -25.96
CA GLU A 247 7.71 -1.34 -26.22
C GLU A 247 6.94 -2.42 -27.01
N ALA A 248 5.76 -2.76 -26.54
CA ALA A 248 4.86 -3.71 -27.19
C ALA A 248 3.98 -2.98 -28.22
N MET A 249 3.89 -3.54 -29.43
CA MET A 249 3.14 -2.92 -30.51
C MET A 249 1.65 -3.31 -30.44
N ILE A 250 0.81 -2.36 -30.03
CA ILE A 250 -0.64 -2.55 -29.96
C ILE A 250 -1.31 -1.96 -31.20
N HIS A 251 -1.84 -2.81 -32.07
CA HIS A 251 -2.51 -2.37 -33.30
C HIS A 251 -3.97 -1.96 -33.00
N ILE A 252 -4.15 -0.67 -32.71
CA ILE A 252 -5.47 -0.08 -32.48
C ILE A 252 -6.09 0.32 -33.83
N PRO A 253 -7.28 -0.19 -34.19
CA PRO A 253 -8.00 0.26 -35.38
C PRO A 253 -8.29 1.77 -35.35
N GLU A 254 -8.21 2.46 -36.50
CA GLU A 254 -8.40 3.93 -36.61
C GLU A 254 -9.70 4.44 -35.95
N LYS A 255 -10.79 3.66 -36.02
CA LYS A 255 -12.07 3.99 -35.37
C LYS A 255 -12.00 4.04 -33.83
N TYR A 256 -10.92 3.56 -33.23
CA TYR A 256 -10.64 3.54 -31.79
C TYR A 256 -9.41 4.39 -31.43
N ASP A 257 -8.95 5.25 -32.33
CA ASP A 257 -7.87 6.20 -32.06
C ASP A 257 -8.18 7.00 -30.78
N LYS A 258 -7.23 7.02 -29.84
CA LYS A 258 -7.33 7.67 -28.53
C LYS A 258 -8.49 7.22 -27.63
N ILE A 259 -9.13 6.09 -27.93
CA ILE A 259 -10.21 5.53 -27.10
C ILE A 259 -9.66 4.51 -26.10
N PHE A 260 -8.84 3.55 -26.54
CA PHE A 260 -8.27 2.53 -25.67
C PHE A 260 -6.81 2.85 -25.40
N VAL A 261 -6.51 3.34 -24.21
CA VAL A 261 -5.28 4.11 -23.92
C VAL A 261 -4.55 3.67 -22.65
N THR A 262 -5.06 2.68 -21.92
CA THR A 262 -4.37 2.14 -20.73
C THR A 262 -4.50 0.63 -20.72
N ALA A 263 -3.36 -0.05 -20.83
CA ALA A 263 -3.28 -1.50 -20.86
C ALA A 263 -3.38 -2.07 -19.44
N GLU A 264 -4.17 -3.13 -19.29
CA GLU A 264 -4.22 -3.96 -18.08
C GLU A 264 -3.17 -5.07 -18.18
N MET A 265 -3.07 -5.92 -17.15
CA MET A 265 -2.16 -7.06 -17.23
C MET A 265 -2.70 -8.16 -18.14
N PRO A 266 -1.89 -8.67 -19.08
CA PRO A 266 -2.31 -9.77 -19.92
C PRO A 266 -2.58 -11.05 -19.12
N VAL A 267 -3.54 -11.82 -19.62
CA VAL A 267 -3.85 -13.16 -19.12
C VAL A 267 -3.65 -14.18 -20.23
N LYS A 268 -3.28 -15.41 -19.85
CA LYS A 268 -3.15 -16.50 -20.79
C LYS A 268 -4.52 -17.12 -21.07
N GLU A 269 -4.95 -17.08 -22.33
CA GLU A 269 -6.20 -17.69 -22.80
C GLU A 269 -5.87 -18.78 -23.82
N GLY A 270 -5.81 -20.04 -23.35
CA GLY A 270 -5.45 -21.17 -24.20
C GLY A 270 -4.04 -21.06 -24.76
N ASP A 271 -3.92 -20.81 -26.07
CA ASP A 271 -2.67 -20.76 -26.82
C ASP A 271 -2.14 -19.35 -27.08
N HIS A 272 -2.82 -18.31 -26.59
CA HIS A 272 -2.45 -16.92 -26.79
C HIS A 272 -2.58 -16.10 -25.51
N LEU A 273 -2.08 -14.87 -25.55
CA LEU A 273 -2.32 -13.89 -24.49
C LEU A 273 -3.48 -12.99 -24.90
N ALA A 274 -4.31 -12.63 -23.92
CA ALA A 274 -5.35 -11.63 -24.03
C ALA A 274 -4.98 -10.40 -23.21
N LEU A 275 -5.14 -9.22 -23.79
CA LEU A 275 -4.91 -7.93 -23.16
C LEU A 275 -6.19 -7.11 -23.23
N LEU A 276 -6.64 -6.62 -22.08
CA LEU A 276 -7.68 -5.60 -22.02
C LEU A 276 -7.03 -4.22 -21.99
N VAL A 277 -7.58 -3.30 -22.78
CA VAL A 277 -7.16 -1.90 -22.81
C VAL A 277 -8.37 -1.04 -22.49
N ASN A 278 -8.30 -0.34 -21.36
CA ASN A 278 -9.36 0.55 -20.91
C ASN A 278 -9.16 1.98 -21.46
N GLN A 279 -10.14 2.84 -21.18
CA GLN A 279 -10.22 4.17 -21.79
C GLN A 279 -9.47 5.26 -21.01
N GLY A 280 -8.71 4.88 -19.98
CA GLY A 280 -8.01 5.80 -19.11
C GLY A 280 -8.97 6.69 -18.29
N PRO A 281 -8.42 7.67 -17.56
CA PRO A 281 -9.20 8.50 -16.62
C PRO A 281 -10.21 9.44 -17.30
N ASN A 282 -10.02 9.75 -18.59
CA ASN A 282 -10.84 10.72 -19.32
C ASN A 282 -11.77 10.08 -20.35
N GLY A 283 -11.82 8.75 -20.41
CA GLY A 283 -12.59 8.02 -21.42
C GLY A 283 -14.10 8.07 -21.21
N ASP A 284 -14.84 8.44 -22.25
CA ASP A 284 -16.30 8.50 -22.25
C ASP A 284 -16.95 7.70 -23.39
N TYR A 285 -16.15 6.95 -24.16
CA TYR A 285 -16.64 6.14 -25.27
C TYR A 285 -17.63 5.10 -24.78
N LYS A 286 -18.86 5.13 -25.34
CA LYS A 286 -20.01 4.35 -24.87
C LYS A 286 -20.26 4.49 -23.36
N GLY A 287 -20.01 5.68 -22.82
CA GLY A 287 -20.17 6.00 -21.40
C GLY A 287 -19.11 5.36 -20.49
N GLY A 288 -17.93 5.04 -21.02
CA GLY A 288 -16.83 4.41 -20.26
C GLY A 288 -17.06 2.93 -19.94
N LYS A 289 -18.09 2.31 -20.52
CA LYS A 289 -18.54 0.95 -20.18
C LYS A 289 -18.00 -0.14 -21.09
N VAL A 290 -16.91 0.12 -21.81
CA VAL A 290 -16.29 -0.86 -22.70
C VAL A 290 -14.78 -0.77 -22.63
N LYS A 291 -14.12 -1.92 -22.78
CA LYS A 291 -12.68 -2.07 -22.98
C LYS A 291 -12.43 -2.68 -24.36
N GLY A 292 -11.25 -2.46 -24.92
CA GLY A 292 -10.79 -3.16 -26.11
C GLY A 292 -10.08 -4.44 -25.69
N LYS A 293 -10.49 -5.59 -26.21
CA LYS A 293 -9.79 -6.87 -26.06
C LYS A 293 -8.88 -7.08 -27.25
N PHE A 294 -7.61 -7.35 -26.96
CA PHE A 294 -6.55 -7.59 -27.93
C PHE A 294 -5.93 -8.97 -27.67
N ILE A 295 -5.38 -9.58 -28.72
CA ILE A 295 -4.71 -10.88 -28.62
C ILE A 295 -3.26 -10.79 -29.13
N SER A 296 -2.37 -11.55 -28.49
CA SER A 296 -0.99 -11.73 -28.92
C SER A 296 -0.66 -13.20 -29.06
N LYS A 297 0.03 -13.55 -30.15
CA LYS A 297 0.54 -14.90 -30.45
C LYS A 297 2.06 -15.00 -30.38
N ASP A 298 2.71 -13.92 -29.99
CA ASP A 298 4.18 -13.80 -29.92
C ASP A 298 4.64 -13.41 -28.51
N ASN A 299 3.92 -13.89 -27.49
CA ASN A 299 4.16 -13.64 -26.06
C ASN A 299 4.20 -12.14 -25.72
N GLY A 300 3.32 -11.36 -26.33
CA GLY A 300 3.03 -9.99 -25.94
C GLY A 300 3.87 -8.92 -26.63
N LYS A 301 4.63 -9.27 -27.68
CA LYS A 301 5.37 -8.30 -28.50
C LYS A 301 4.44 -7.52 -29.43
N THR A 302 3.47 -8.20 -30.02
CA THR A 302 2.46 -7.58 -30.90
C THR A 302 1.05 -7.98 -30.49
N TRP A 303 0.14 -7.02 -30.53
CA TRP A 303 -1.25 -7.19 -30.14
C TRP A 303 -2.17 -6.76 -31.29
N SER A 304 -3.20 -7.56 -31.54
CA SER A 304 -4.24 -7.29 -32.55
C SER A 304 -5.60 -7.18 -31.89
N PHE A 305 -6.37 -6.16 -32.26
CA PHE A 305 -7.73 -5.99 -31.77
C PHE A 305 -8.61 -7.19 -32.14
N LEU A 306 -9.34 -7.71 -31.14
CA LEU A 306 -10.30 -8.79 -31.31
C LEU A 306 -11.73 -8.25 -31.27
N THR A 307 -12.12 -7.62 -30.16
CA THR A 307 -13.48 -7.13 -29.93
C THR A 307 -13.53 -6.10 -28.82
N GLU A 308 -14.64 -5.38 -28.71
CA GLU A 308 -15.00 -4.68 -27.48
C GLU A 308 -15.58 -5.68 -26.47
N VAL A 309 -15.31 -5.46 -25.20
CA VAL A 309 -15.88 -6.22 -24.06
C VAL A 309 -16.40 -5.27 -22.99
N LYS A 310 -17.25 -5.77 -22.10
CA LYS A 310 -17.63 -5.03 -20.89
C LYS A 310 -16.48 -5.05 -19.87
N PRO A 311 -16.44 -4.14 -18.90
CA PRO A 311 -15.34 -4.06 -17.94
C PRO A 311 -15.20 -5.30 -17.05
N ASP A 312 -16.29 -6.05 -16.86
CA ASP A 312 -16.41 -7.22 -15.97
C ASP A 312 -16.36 -8.57 -16.72
N GLU A 313 -16.03 -8.56 -18.02
CA GLU A 313 -15.86 -9.75 -18.88
C GLU A 313 -14.38 -9.95 -19.26
#